data_AF-A0A484WSL9-F1
#
_entry.id   AF-A0A484WSL9-F1
#
_cell.length_a   1.000
_cell.length_b   1.000
_cell.length_c   1.000
_cell.angle_alpha   90.00
_cell.angle_beta   90.00
_cell.angle_gamma   90.00
#
_symmetry.space_group_name_H-M   'P 1'
#
loop_
_entity.id
_entity.type
_entity.pdbx_description
1 polymer ?
#
loop_
_entity_poly.entity_id
_entity_poly.type
_entity_poly.pdbx_seq_one_letter_code
_entity_poly.pdbx_strand_id
1 'polypeptide(L)'
;MMSTHILFEHPLNEKMRTWLRIEFLLQQLSHHPSISDHAAALHFFRNIGDLLDVIERGDVRTELLKELERQQRKLQAWAEVPGVDQSRIDSLRQQLKKQQHDPDGRTARRAIFT
;
A
#
# COMPACT_ATOMS: atom_id res chain seq x y z
N MET A 1 -7.26 -17.42 -21.34
CA MET A 1 -6.40 -18.54 -20.92
C MET A 1 -6.21 -18.43 -19.42
N MET A 2 -6.66 -19.41 -18.64
CA MET A 2 -6.41 -19.45 -17.19
C MET A 2 -4.94 -19.83 -16.98
N SER A 3 -4.15 -18.91 -16.40
CA SER A 3 -2.77 -19.19 -16.01
C SER A 3 -2.76 -20.30 -14.96
N THR A 4 -2.04 -21.40 -15.20
CA THR A 4 -1.89 -22.55 -14.30
C THR A 4 -0.84 -22.34 -13.20
N HIS A 5 -0.23 -21.15 -13.14
CA HIS A 5 0.82 -20.84 -12.19
C HIS A 5 0.24 -20.23 -10.91
N ILE A 6 0.69 -20.75 -9.76
CA ILE A 6 0.38 -20.21 -8.44
C ILE A 6 1.60 -19.41 -7.96
N LEU A 7 1.38 -18.14 -7.62
CA LEU A 7 2.42 -17.27 -7.05
C LEU A 7 2.36 -17.33 -5.52
N PHE A 8 3.51 -17.52 -4.89
CA PHE A 8 3.67 -17.43 -3.44
C PHE A 8 4.63 -16.30 -3.10
N GLU A 9 4.17 -15.37 -2.26
CA GLU A 9 5.01 -14.32 -1.72
C GLU A 9 5.39 -14.64 -0.27
N HIS A 10 6.68 -14.53 0.05
CA HIS A 10 7.20 -14.79 1.39
C HIS A 10 7.96 -13.56 1.93
N PRO A 11 7.53 -12.94 3.03
CA PRO A 11 8.20 -11.78 3.58
C PRO A 11 9.56 -12.15 4.19
N LEU A 12 10.63 -11.56 3.66
CA LEU A 12 12.01 -11.83 4.12
C LEU A 12 12.41 -11.03 5.38
N ASN A 13 11.56 -10.13 5.86
CA ASN A 13 11.76 -9.38 7.10
C ASN A 13 10.42 -8.91 7.66
N GLU A 14 10.44 -8.45 8.91
CA GLU A 14 9.22 -8.02 9.60
C GLU A 14 8.56 -6.81 8.94
N LYS A 15 9.35 -5.92 8.36
CA LYS A 15 8.81 -4.81 7.56
C LYS A 15 7.96 -5.35 6.41
N MET A 16 8.49 -6.25 5.60
CA MET A 16 7.74 -6.83 4.47
C MET A 16 6.50 -7.60 4.94
N ARG A 17 6.59 -8.31 6.08
CA ARG A 17 5.44 -9.00 6.68
C ARG A 17 4.30 -8.02 6.99
N THR A 18 4.64 -6.91 7.65
CA THR A 18 3.67 -5.86 7.99
C THR A 18 3.06 -5.24 6.74
N TRP A 19 3.86 -4.98 5.71
CA TRP A 19 3.39 -4.35 4.47
C TRP A 19 2.43 -5.26 3.70
N LEU A 20 2.78 -6.54 3.51
CA LEU A 20 1.90 -7.53 2.87
C LEU A 20 0.60 -7.73 3.67
N ARG A 21 0.67 -7.69 5.01
CA ARG A 21 -0.52 -7.77 5.86
C ARG A 21 -1.44 -6.56 5.66
N ILE A 22 -0.89 -5.35 5.63
CA ILE A 22 -1.66 -4.12 5.39
C ILE A 22 -2.30 -4.16 3.99
N GLU A 23 -1.54 -4.52 2.97
CA GLU A 23 -2.06 -4.66 1.60
C GLU A 23 -3.22 -5.66 1.54
N PHE A 24 -3.04 -6.84 2.12
CA PHE A 24 -4.08 -7.86 2.19
C PHE A 24 -5.34 -7.33 2.89
N LEU A 25 -5.21 -6.69 4.05
CA LEU A 25 -6.36 -6.14 4.79
C LEU A 25 -7.08 -5.04 4.00
N LEU A 26 -6.35 -4.13 3.34
CA LEU A 26 -6.94 -3.10 2.48
C LEU A 26 -7.64 -3.70 1.25
N GLN A 27 -7.06 -4.76 0.66
CA GLN A 27 -7.71 -5.49 -0.43
C GLN A 27 -9.01 -6.14 0.04
N GLN A 28 -9.03 -6.79 1.22
CA GLN A 28 -10.25 -7.36 1.77
C GLN A 28 -11.34 -6.28 1.99
N LEU A 29 -10.96 -5.11 2.52
CA LEU A 29 -11.90 -4.01 2.75
C LEU A 29 -12.47 -3.42 1.45
N SER A 30 -11.63 -3.28 0.42
CA SER A 30 -12.05 -2.73 -0.88
C SER A 30 -12.87 -3.71 -1.74
N HIS A 31 -12.78 -5.01 -1.48
CA HIS A 31 -13.49 -6.04 -2.25
C HIS A 31 -14.87 -6.37 -1.71
N HIS A 32 -15.34 -5.73 -0.63
CA HIS A 32 -16.67 -6.04 -0.09
C HIS A 32 -17.80 -5.47 -0.95
N PRO A 33 -18.66 -6.31 -1.56
CA PRO A 33 -19.96 -5.87 -2.03
C PRO A 33 -20.80 -5.46 -0.81
N SER A 34 -21.73 -4.53 -1.00
CA SER A 34 -22.71 -4.06 -0.01
C SER A 34 -22.95 -5.04 1.14
N ILE A 35 -22.70 -4.62 2.38
CA ILE A 35 -22.90 -5.44 3.58
C ILE A 35 -24.32 -5.98 3.57
N SER A 36 -24.46 -7.25 3.21
CA SER A 36 -25.75 -7.88 2.90
C SER A 36 -26.29 -8.69 4.07
N ASP A 37 -25.43 -9.10 5.01
CA ASP A 37 -25.79 -9.87 6.18
C ASP A 37 -24.84 -9.61 7.37
N HIS A 38 -25.14 -10.28 8.50
CA HIS A 38 -24.36 -10.17 9.73
C HIS A 38 -22.95 -10.73 9.60
N ALA A 39 -22.76 -11.78 8.80
CA ALA A 39 -21.44 -12.39 8.61
C ALA A 39 -20.52 -11.40 7.87
N ALA A 40 -21.00 -10.79 6.78
CA ALA A 40 -20.30 -9.75 6.05
C ALA A 40 -19.95 -8.56 6.94
N ALA A 41 -20.87 -8.12 7.80
CA ALA A 41 -20.61 -7.04 8.75
C ALA A 41 -19.49 -7.40 9.75
N LEU A 42 -19.54 -8.61 10.33
CA LEU A 42 -18.51 -9.08 11.27
C LEU A 42 -17.14 -9.22 10.59
N HIS A 43 -17.10 -9.74 9.36
CA HIS A 43 -15.88 -9.81 8.57
C HIS A 43 -15.29 -8.42 8.30
N PHE A 44 -16.11 -7.45 7.92
CA PHE A 44 -15.70 -6.07 7.70
C PHE A 44 -15.08 -5.43 8.96
N PHE A 45 -15.80 -5.48 10.09
CA PHE A 45 -15.30 -4.90 11.35
C PHE A 45 -14.04 -5.60 11.86
N ARG A 46 -13.93 -6.93 11.66
CA ARG A 46 -12.73 -7.67 12.00
C ARG A 46 -11.53 -7.19 11.18
N ASN A 47 -11.68 -7.05 9.86
CA ASN A 47 -10.61 -6.56 8.98
C ASN A 47 -10.20 -5.12 9.33
N ILE A 48 -11.15 -4.25 9.70
CA ILE A 48 -10.84 -2.91 10.19
C ILE A 48 -10.07 -2.98 11.51
N GLY A 49 -10.52 -3.77 12.49
CA GLY A 49 -9.85 -3.93 13.77
C GLY A 49 -8.42 -4.44 13.60
N ASP A 50 -8.23 -5.47 12.78
CA ASP A 50 -6.92 -6.02 12.46
C ASP A 50 -6.00 -4.97 11.78
N LEU A 51 -6.56 -4.09 10.95
CA LEU A 51 -5.81 -3.00 10.31
C LEU A 51 -5.41 -1.92 11.32
N LEU A 52 -6.33 -1.52 12.20
CA LEU A 52 -6.05 -0.55 13.28
C LEU A 52 -4.94 -1.08 14.19
N ASP A 53 -5.03 -2.33 14.63
CA ASP A 53 -4.00 -2.98 15.46
C ASP A 53 -2.60 -2.92 14.80
N VAL A 54 -2.53 -3.14 13.49
CA VAL A 54 -1.26 -3.08 12.75
C VAL A 54 -0.73 -1.64 12.66
N ILE A 55 -1.61 -0.66 12.46
CA ILE A 55 -1.24 0.76 12.36
C ILE A 55 -0.83 1.32 13.74
N GLU A 56 -1.43 0.85 14.83
CA GLU A 56 -1.15 1.33 16.20
C GLU A 56 0.13 0.74 16.80
N ARG A 57 0.50 -0.49 16.43
CA ARG A 57 1.67 -1.20 16.99
C ARG A 57 3.02 -0.66 16.54
N GLY A 58 3.07 0.24 15.55
CA GLY A 58 4.32 0.81 15.07
C GLY A 58 4.11 2.11 14.31
N ASP A 59 5.20 2.81 14.03
CA ASP A 59 5.14 4.05 13.24
C ASP A 59 5.10 3.75 11.73
N VAL A 60 4.00 3.10 11.31
CA VAL A 60 3.77 2.68 9.91
C VAL A 60 3.83 3.90 8.97
N ARG A 61 3.33 5.05 9.42
CA ARG A 61 3.37 6.30 8.65
C ARG A 61 4.79 6.74 8.36
N THR A 62 5.63 6.87 9.39
CA THR A 62 7.02 7.29 9.20
C THR A 62 7.80 6.29 8.38
N GLU A 63 7.60 4.98 8.59
CA GLU A 63 8.26 3.94 7.80
C GLU A 63 7.82 3.95 6.33
N LEU A 64 6.55 4.22 6.04
CA LEU A 64 6.05 4.41 4.68
C LEU A 64 6.68 5.65 4.03
N LEU A 65 6.77 6.77 4.74
CA LEU A 65 7.40 8.00 4.23
C LEU A 65 8.89 7.79 3.90
N LYS A 66 9.63 7.11 4.78
CA LYS A 66 11.04 6.75 4.54
C LYS A 66 11.19 5.84 3.32
N GLU A 67 10.29 4.87 3.16
CA GLU A 67 10.31 3.96 2.01
C GLU A 67 10.00 4.70 0.71
N LEU A 68 9.02 5.63 0.70
CA LEU A 68 8.74 6.48 -0.47
C LEU A 68 9.96 7.33 -0.87
N GLU A 69 10.65 7.93 0.10
CA GLU A 69 11.89 8.68 -0.15
C GLU A 69 13.00 7.77 -0.70
N ARG A 70 13.11 6.54 -0.19
CA ARG A 70 14.05 5.54 -0.70
C ARG A 70 13.75 5.18 -2.17
N GLN A 71 12.47 5.00 -2.53
CA GLN A 71 12.08 4.72 -3.92
C GLN A 71 12.36 5.90 -4.85
N GLN A 72 12.15 7.15 -4.40
CA GLN A 72 12.53 8.32 -5.18
C GLN A 72 14.03 8.38 -5.46
N ARG A 73 14.88 8.08 -4.47
CA ARG A 73 16.33 8.02 -4.65
C ARG A 73 16.74 6.94 -5.66
N LYS A 74 16.11 5.77 -5.60
CA LYS A 74 16.33 4.70 -6.58
C LYS A 74 15.95 5.12 -7.99
N LEU A 75 14.78 5.74 -8.17
CA LEU A 75 14.35 6.23 -9.48
C LEU A 75 15.27 7.32 -10.03
N GLN A 76 15.79 8.22 -9.17
CA GLN A 76 16.78 9.20 -9.59
C GLN A 76 18.08 8.54 -10.09
N ALA A 77 18.53 7.45 -9.46
CA ALA A 77 19.71 6.72 -9.93
C ALA A 77 19.50 6.12 -11.34
N TRP A 78 18.26 5.70 -11.66
CA TRP A 78 17.92 5.21 -13.00
C TRP A 78 17.89 6.30 -14.07
N ALA A 79 17.69 7.57 -13.70
CA ALA A 79 17.69 8.68 -14.64
C ALA A 79 19.09 8.90 -15.28
N GLU A 80 20.16 8.43 -14.64
CA GLU A 80 21.53 8.55 -15.17
C GLU A 80 21.90 7.38 -16.12
N VAL A 81 21.01 6.39 -16.30
CA VAL A 81 21.29 5.18 -17.09
C VAL A 81 20.92 5.40 -18.56
N PRO A 82 21.86 5.17 -19.52
CA PRO A 82 21.57 5.28 -20.94
C PRO A 82 20.45 4.32 -21.40
N GLY A 83 19.59 4.80 -22.30
CA GLY A 83 18.51 3.99 -22.90
C GLY A 83 17.24 3.89 -22.06
N VAL A 84 17.17 4.56 -20.92
CA VAL A 84 15.98 4.60 -20.07
C VAL A 84 14.97 5.65 -20.54
N ASP A 85 13.69 5.32 -20.41
CA ASP A 85 12.58 6.25 -20.65
C ASP A 85 12.49 7.29 -19.51
N GLN A 86 13.13 8.45 -19.75
CA GLN A 86 13.16 9.57 -18.81
C GLN A 86 11.76 10.09 -18.48
N SER A 87 10.87 10.15 -19.47
CA SER A 87 9.52 10.69 -19.29
C SER A 87 8.71 9.86 -18.28
N ARG A 88 8.89 8.53 -18.33
CA ARG A 88 8.25 7.60 -17.40
C ARG A 88 8.84 7.69 -16.00
N ILE A 89 10.16 7.84 -15.88
CA ILE A 89 10.80 8.07 -14.58
C ILE A 89 10.27 9.35 -13.93
N ASP A 90 10.25 10.45 -14.68
CA ASP A 90 9.82 11.74 -14.14
C ASP A 90 8.34 11.71 -13.73
N SER A 91 7.48 11.06 -14.53
CA SER A 91 6.07 10.86 -14.19
C SER A 91 5.90 10.08 -12.88
N LEU A 92 6.60 8.94 -12.73
CA LEU A 92 6.55 8.14 -11.51
C LEU A 92 7.08 8.90 -10.29
N ARG A 93 8.16 9.66 -10.45
CA ARG A 93 8.72 10.48 -9.37
C ARG A 93 7.77 11.58 -8.93
N GLN A 94 7.08 12.23 -9.88
CA GLN A 94 6.06 13.23 -9.56
C GLN A 94 4.87 12.61 -8.81
N GLN A 95 4.42 11.42 -9.20
CA GLN A 95 3.37 10.69 -8.48
C GLN A 95 3.80 10.37 -7.04
N LEU A 96 5.01 9.84 -6.83
CA LEU A 96 5.52 9.55 -5.49
C LEU A 96 5.63 10.82 -4.62
N LYS A 97 6.11 11.95 -5.18
CA LYS A 97 6.16 13.23 -4.47
C LYS A 97 4.77 13.71 -4.04
N LYS A 98 3.78 13.59 -4.92
CA LYS A 98 2.38 13.96 -4.61
C LYS A 98 1.82 13.14 -3.45
N GLN A 99 2.08 11.83 -3.43
CA GLN A 99 1.62 10.95 -2.34
C GLN A 99 2.36 11.21 -1.02
N GLN A 100 3.63 11.59 -1.08
CA GLN A 100 4.44 11.92 0.10
C GLN A 100 4.03 13.26 0.74
N HIS A 101 3.54 14.22 -0.04
CA HIS A 101 3.17 15.56 0.41
C HIS A 101 1.68 15.71 0.75
N ASP A 102 0.90 14.63 0.89
CA ASP A 102 -0.49 14.74 1.40
C ASP A 102 -0.45 15.15 2.89
N PRO A 103 -0.67 16.44 3.24
CA PRO A 103 -0.37 16.97 4.57
C PRO A 103 -1.42 16.53 5.60
N ASP A 104 -2.58 16.07 5.15
CA ASP A 104 -3.77 15.95 5.99
C ASP A 104 -4.15 14.49 6.31
N GLY A 105 -3.50 13.49 5.68
CA GLY A 105 -3.92 12.08 5.82
C GLY A 105 -5.38 11.82 5.41
N ARG A 106 -6.00 12.76 4.67
CA ARG A 106 -7.39 12.70 4.23
C ARG A 106 -7.62 11.55 3.26
N THR A 107 -6.60 11.13 2.52
CA THR A 107 -6.67 10.00 1.59
C THR A 107 -6.93 8.68 2.34
N ALA A 108 -6.24 8.43 3.47
CA ALA A 108 -6.48 7.26 4.31
C ALA A 108 -7.85 7.31 5.01
N ARG A 109 -8.28 8.49 5.47
CA ARG A 109 -9.62 8.67 6.05
C ARG A 109 -10.72 8.43 5.01
N ARG A 110 -10.56 8.87 3.75
CA ARG A 110 -11.54 8.60 2.70
C ARG A 110 -11.68 7.10 2.41
N ALA A 111 -10.57 6.37 2.32
CA ALA A 111 -10.58 4.93 2.01
C ALA A 111 -11.26 4.05 3.08
N ILE A 112 -11.42 4.53 4.33
CA ILE A 112 -12.09 3.79 5.41
C ILE A 112 -13.61 4.10 5.45
N PHE A 113 -14.04 5.24 4.89
CA PHE A 113 -15.41 5.74 5.00
C PHE A 113 -16.18 5.84 3.66
N THR A 114 -15.62 5.33 2.56
CA THR A 114 -16.30 5.18 1.26
C THR A 114 -16.16 3.76 0.78
#